data_AF-A0A661RF26-F1
#
_entry.id   AF-A0A661RF26-F1
#
_cell.length_a   1.000
_cell.length_b   1.000
_cell.length_c   1.000
_cell.angle_alpha   90.00
_cell.angle_beta   90.00
_cell.angle_gamma   90.00
#
_symmetry.space_group_name_H-M   'P 1'
#
loop_
_entity.id
_entity.type
_entity.pdbx_description
1 polymer ?
#
loop_
_entity_poly.entity_id
_entity_poly.type
_entity_poly.pdbx_seq_one_letter_code
_entity_poly.pdbx_strand_id
1 'polypeptide(L)'
;MPIYNKNFETMPRKEIEAVQLKRLQATIERIYATVPFYKTAFDKAGTGPEDIKSLNDLKRLPFTTKLDLRDNYPYDMFAVPMDQVVRIHASSGTTGKPTVVGYTQNDINTWAELMARSFSAAGATSKDILHNAFGYGLFTGGIGAHYGAE
;
A
#
# COMPACT_ATOMS: atom_id res chain seq x y z
N MET A 1 4.64 11.21 -23.74
CA MET A 1 4.78 10.69 -22.37
C MET A 1 5.15 9.22 -22.48
N PRO A 2 6.31 8.78 -21.99
CA PRO A 2 6.67 7.37 -22.00
C PRO A 2 5.71 6.56 -21.12
N ILE A 3 5.22 5.44 -21.64
CA ILE A 3 4.40 4.46 -20.89
C ILE A 3 5.36 3.43 -20.30
N TYR A 4 5.46 3.36 -18.98
CA TYR A 4 6.47 2.54 -18.29
C TYR A 4 6.10 1.05 -18.33
N ASN A 5 4.84 0.75 -18.01
CA ASN A 5 4.26 -0.59 -17.97
C ASN A 5 3.05 -0.63 -18.91
N LYS A 6 3.31 -0.83 -20.20
CA LYS A 6 2.30 -0.85 -21.25
C LYS A 6 1.15 -1.82 -20.94
N ASN A 7 1.46 -2.99 -20.39
CA ASN A 7 0.47 -4.02 -20.08
C ASN A 7 -0.60 -3.54 -19.09
N PHE A 8 -0.21 -2.84 -18.02
CA PHE A 8 -1.16 -2.37 -17.01
C PHE A 8 -1.69 -0.95 -17.28
N GLU A 9 -0.87 -0.07 -17.88
CA GLU A 9 -1.26 1.33 -18.11
C GLU A 9 -2.19 1.51 -19.32
N THR A 10 -2.22 0.56 -20.26
CA THR A 10 -3.15 0.59 -21.41
C THR A 10 -4.20 -0.51 -21.35
N MET A 11 -4.37 -1.13 -20.18
CA MET A 11 -5.32 -2.23 -19.99
C MET A 11 -6.77 -1.74 -20.17
N PRO A 12 -7.64 -2.47 -20.89
CA PRO A 12 -9.06 -2.14 -20.98
C PRO A 12 -9.73 -2.09 -19.60
N ARG A 13 -10.70 -1.19 -19.42
CA ARG A 13 -11.38 -0.98 -18.12
C ARG A 13 -11.86 -2.28 -17.48
N LYS A 14 -12.50 -3.16 -18.27
CA LYS A 14 -13.02 -4.46 -17.80
C LYS A 14 -11.92 -5.37 -17.25
N GLU A 15 -10.74 -5.35 -17.85
CA GLU A 15 -9.59 -6.15 -17.40
C GLU A 15 -8.97 -5.54 -16.13
N ILE A 16 -8.90 -4.21 -16.04
CA ILE A 16 -8.47 -3.50 -14.83
C ILE A 16 -9.38 -3.89 -13.66
N GLU A 17 -10.70 -3.86 -13.85
CA GLU A 17 -11.67 -4.19 -12.81
C GLU A 17 -11.54 -5.65 -12.36
N ALA A 18 -11.26 -6.59 -13.28
CA ALA A 18 -11.00 -7.98 -12.94
C ALA A 18 -9.73 -8.15 -12.08
N VAL A 19 -8.65 -7.45 -12.43
CA VAL A 19 -7.41 -7.45 -11.63
C VAL A 19 -7.65 -6.82 -10.25
N GLN A 20 -8.38 -5.71 -10.20
CA GLN A 20 -8.72 -5.02 -8.96
C GLN A 20 -9.56 -5.91 -8.04
N LEU A 21 -10.58 -6.58 -8.56
CA LEU A 21 -11.45 -7.46 -7.78
C LEU A 21 -10.65 -8.63 -7.20
N LYS A 22 -9.82 -9.28 -8.03
CA LYS A 22 -8.96 -10.39 -7.57
C LYS A 22 -8.01 -9.95 -6.46
N ARG A 23 -7.36 -8.78 -6.62
CA ARG A 23 -6.44 -8.24 -5.60
C ARG A 23 -7.17 -7.79 -4.34
N LEU A 24 -8.37 -7.25 -4.46
CA LEU A 24 -9.21 -6.88 -3.33
C LEU A 24 -9.56 -8.13 -2.51
N GLN A 25 -10.10 -9.17 -3.15
CA GLN A 25 -10.45 -10.44 -2.49
C GLN A 25 -9.27 -11.03 -1.74
N ALA A 26 -8.11 -11.17 -2.40
CA ALA A 26 -6.89 -11.68 -1.77
C ALA A 26 -6.41 -10.80 -0.60
N THR A 27 -6.60 -9.49 -0.67
CA THR A 27 -6.25 -8.56 0.42
C THR A 27 -7.18 -8.75 1.62
N ILE A 28 -8.49 -8.81 1.39
CA ILE A 28 -9.51 -8.99 2.43
C ILE A 28 -9.37 -10.35 3.11
N GLU A 29 -9.20 -11.43 2.34
CA GLU A 29 -8.93 -12.77 2.87
C GLU A 29 -7.70 -12.78 3.79
N ARG A 30 -6.59 -12.21 3.32
CA ARG A 30 -5.34 -12.14 4.09
C ARG A 30 -5.53 -11.37 5.39
N ILE A 31 -6.01 -10.13 5.34
CA ILE A 31 -6.09 -9.29 6.54
C ILE A 31 -7.11 -9.81 7.55
N TYR A 32 -8.20 -10.43 7.08
CA TYR A 32 -9.16 -11.09 7.96
C TYR A 32 -8.54 -12.29 8.69
N ALA A 33 -7.70 -13.07 7.99
CA ALA A 33 -7.03 -14.22 8.57
C ALA A 33 -5.87 -13.86 9.52
N THR A 34 -5.13 -12.79 9.25
CA THR A 34 -3.85 -12.52 9.91
C THR A 34 -3.83 -11.32 10.85
N VAL A 35 -4.79 -10.39 10.76
CA VAL A 35 -4.78 -9.14 11.54
C VAL A 35 -5.98 -9.10 12.51
N PRO A 36 -5.77 -9.22 13.84
CA PRO A 36 -6.87 -9.26 14.82
C PRO A 36 -7.83 -8.07 14.74
N PHE A 37 -7.30 -6.87 14.46
CA PHE A 37 -8.11 -5.68 14.26
C PHE A 37 -9.13 -5.85 13.13
N TYR A 38 -8.69 -6.28 11.94
CA TYR A 38 -9.57 -6.43 10.78
C TYR A 38 -10.59 -7.55 10.96
N LYS A 39 -10.19 -8.66 11.59
CA LYS A 39 -11.14 -9.72 11.96
C LYS A 39 -12.28 -9.17 12.82
N THR A 40 -11.93 -8.48 13.90
CA THR A 40 -12.91 -7.90 14.84
C THR A 40 -13.79 -6.85 14.16
N ALA A 41 -13.21 -5.98 13.34
CA ALA A 41 -13.93 -4.94 12.64
C ALA A 41 -14.93 -5.52 11.62
N PHE A 42 -14.56 -6.58 10.91
CA PHE A 42 -15.39 -7.25 9.92
C PHE A 42 -16.52 -8.04 10.59
N ASP A 43 -16.20 -8.83 11.63
CA ASP A 43 -17.20 -9.57 12.43
C ASP A 43 -18.26 -8.61 13.01
N LYS A 44 -17.84 -7.45 13.54
CA LYS A 44 -18.76 -6.43 14.07
C LYS A 44 -19.63 -5.78 13.00
N ALA A 45 -19.11 -5.62 11.78
CA ALA A 45 -19.86 -5.09 10.65
C ALA A 45 -20.78 -6.14 10.00
N GLY A 46 -20.70 -7.41 10.44
CA GLY A 46 -21.45 -8.50 9.84
C GLY A 46 -21.06 -8.76 8.38
N THR A 47 -19.77 -8.58 8.05
CA THR A 47 -19.24 -8.83 6.71
C THR A 47 -17.94 -9.63 6.77
N GLY A 48 -17.65 -10.38 5.71
CA GLY A 48 -16.43 -11.19 5.60
C GLY A 48 -15.88 -11.26 4.16
N PRO A 49 -14.75 -11.95 3.95
CA PRO A 49 -14.16 -12.15 2.63
C PRO A 49 -15.14 -12.72 1.59
N GLU A 50 -16.03 -13.60 2.03
CA GLU A 50 -17.06 -14.25 1.21
C GLU A 50 -18.08 -13.26 0.62
N ASP A 51 -18.27 -12.09 1.23
CA ASP A 51 -19.22 -11.08 0.76
C ASP A 51 -18.70 -10.23 -0.40
N ILE A 52 -17.39 -10.29 -0.68
CA ILE A 52 -16.76 -9.47 -1.71
C ILE A 52 -16.85 -10.18 -3.07
N LYS A 53 -17.96 -9.95 -3.78
CA LYS A 53 -18.21 -10.55 -5.11
C LYS A 53 -18.01 -9.56 -6.26
N SER A 54 -17.99 -8.27 -5.96
CA SER A 54 -17.79 -7.19 -6.91
C SER A 54 -17.06 -6.02 -6.26
N LEU A 55 -16.53 -5.10 -7.07
CA LEU A 55 -15.91 -3.87 -6.55
C LEU A 55 -16.89 -3.00 -5.76
N ASN A 56 -18.19 -3.08 -6.07
CA ASN A 56 -19.23 -2.35 -5.36
C ASN A 56 -19.46 -2.85 -3.94
N ASP A 57 -19.00 -4.05 -3.59
CA ASP A 57 -19.12 -4.59 -2.23
C ASP A 57 -18.10 -3.98 -1.26
N LEU A 58 -17.11 -3.21 -1.76
CA LEU A 58 -16.16 -2.46 -0.93
C LEU A 58 -16.86 -1.55 0.09
N LYS A 59 -18.03 -1.01 -0.25
CA LYS A 59 -18.84 -0.15 0.62
C LYS A 59 -19.37 -0.84 1.88
N ARG A 60 -19.33 -2.18 1.94
CA ARG A 60 -19.75 -2.97 3.11
C ARG A 60 -18.66 -3.01 4.18
N LEU A 61 -17.40 -2.78 3.80
CA LEU A 61 -16.27 -2.85 4.71
C LEU A 61 -16.23 -1.61 5.60
N PRO A 62 -15.89 -1.77 6.90
CA PRO A 62 -15.69 -0.63 7.78
C PRO A 62 -14.44 0.17 7.37
N PHE A 63 -14.47 1.47 7.63
CA PHE A 63 -13.29 2.32 7.43
C PHE A 63 -12.20 2.02 8.47
N THR A 64 -10.94 2.12 8.05
CA THR A 64 -9.79 2.23 8.96
C THR A 64 -9.44 3.70 9.15
N THR A 65 -9.32 4.13 10.39
CA THR A 65 -9.00 5.51 10.77
C THR A 65 -7.57 5.63 11.27
N LYS A 66 -7.10 6.87 11.43
CA LYS A 66 -5.80 7.15 12.04
C LYS A 66 -5.73 6.71 13.51
N LEU A 67 -6.86 6.70 14.21
CA LEU A 67 -6.92 6.26 15.61
C LEU A 67 -6.67 4.75 15.70
N ASP A 68 -7.27 3.97 14.81
CA ASP A 68 -7.07 2.51 14.77
C ASP A 68 -5.58 2.15 14.63
N LEU A 69 -4.86 2.87 13.76
CA LEU A 69 -3.41 2.67 13.59
C LEU A 69 -2.58 3.05 14.83
N ARG A 70 -3.07 4.00 15.65
CA ARG A 70 -2.41 4.41 16.89
C ARG A 70 -2.67 3.44 18.04
N ASP A 71 -3.86 2.89 18.09
CA ASP A 71 -4.28 1.94 19.12
C ASP A 71 -3.63 0.56 18.93
N ASN A 72 -3.23 0.24 17.69
CA ASN A 72 -2.51 -0.98 17.30
C ASN A 72 -0.98 -0.74 17.11
N TYR A 73 -0.43 0.28 17.76
CA TYR A 73 1.00 0.59 17.72
C TYR A 73 1.83 -0.45 18.51
N PRO A 74 3.03 -0.82 18.07
CA PRO A 74 3.69 -0.37 16.84
C PRO A 74 3.40 -1.24 15.61
N TYR A 75 3.09 -2.52 15.78
CA TYR A 75 3.14 -3.51 14.69
C TYR A 75 1.88 -4.39 14.59
N ASP A 76 0.86 -4.17 15.42
CA ASP A 76 -0.31 -5.08 15.48
C ASP A 76 -1.19 -5.02 14.22
N MET A 77 -0.95 -4.03 13.35
CA MET A 77 -1.54 -3.92 12.02
C MET A 77 -0.79 -4.72 10.94
N PHE A 78 0.34 -5.35 11.26
CA PHE A 78 1.14 -6.06 10.26
C PHE A 78 0.49 -7.41 9.93
N ALA A 79 0.38 -7.71 8.64
CA ALA A 79 -0.19 -8.95 8.14
C ALA A 79 0.86 -10.06 7.91
N VAL A 80 2.11 -9.82 8.31
CA VAL A 80 3.23 -10.76 8.22
C VAL A 80 4.07 -10.67 9.50
N PRO A 81 4.79 -11.75 9.88
CA PRO A 81 5.73 -11.69 10.99
C PRO A 81 6.88 -10.71 10.72
N MET A 82 7.49 -10.20 11.79
CA MET A 82 8.52 -9.15 11.72
C MET A 82 9.80 -9.58 10.97
N ASP A 83 10.11 -10.87 10.88
CA ASP A 83 11.26 -11.39 10.13
C ASP A 83 11.10 -11.26 8.60
N GLN A 84 9.88 -11.02 8.11
CA GLN A 84 9.59 -10.71 6.71
C GLN A 84 9.57 -9.21 6.42
N VAL A 85 9.65 -8.36 7.44
CA VAL A 85 9.63 -6.90 7.31
C VAL A 85 11.06 -6.38 7.13
N VAL A 86 11.34 -5.83 5.95
CA VAL A 86 12.68 -5.31 5.59
C VAL A 86 12.80 -3.79 5.75
N ARG A 87 11.68 -3.10 6.00
CA ARG A 87 11.64 -1.65 6.20
C ARG A 87 10.54 -1.22 7.14
N ILE A 88 10.86 -0.22 7.96
CA ILE A 88 9.89 0.55 8.76
C ILE A 88 9.95 2.02 8.35
N HIS A 89 8.78 2.63 8.18
CA HIS A 89 8.60 4.07 8.13
C HIS A 89 7.62 4.53 9.21
N ALA A 90 7.69 5.80 9.58
CA ALA A 90 6.81 6.36 10.59
C ALA A 90 6.43 7.81 10.26
N SER A 91 5.21 8.20 10.67
CA SER A 91 4.82 9.62 10.61
C SER A 91 5.53 10.44 11.69
N SER A 92 5.60 11.76 11.49
CA SER A 92 6.30 12.69 12.39
C SER A 92 5.75 12.78 13.82
N GLY A 93 4.62 12.13 14.12
CA GLY A 93 4.11 12.03 15.49
C GLY A 93 3.66 13.37 16.13
N THR A 94 3.41 14.41 15.35
CA THR A 94 3.11 15.77 15.87
C THR A 94 1.89 15.88 16.78
N THR A 95 1.04 14.85 16.81
CA THR A 95 -0.20 14.79 17.60
C THR A 95 -0.26 13.54 18.50
N GLY A 96 0.90 13.00 18.91
CA GLY A 96 1.00 11.85 19.83
C GLY A 96 1.80 10.68 19.24
N LYS A 97 1.39 9.44 19.54
CA LYS A 97 2.07 8.24 19.01
C LYS A 97 2.16 8.31 17.47
N PRO A 98 3.35 8.13 16.89
CA PRO A 98 3.51 8.09 15.45
C PRO A 98 2.80 6.86 14.89
N THR A 99 2.32 6.99 13.65
CA THR A 99 1.80 5.85 12.90
C THR A 99 2.99 5.15 12.25
N VAL A 100 3.12 3.85 12.47
CA VAL A 100 4.19 3.02 11.92
C VAL A 100 3.64 2.17 10.78
N VAL A 101 4.44 2.03 9.72
CA VAL A 101 4.15 1.15 8.58
C VAL A 101 5.37 0.29 8.29
N GLY A 102 5.14 -0.96 7.92
CA GLY A 102 6.15 -1.94 7.59
C GLY A 102 6.02 -2.40 6.14
N TYR A 103 7.15 -2.80 5.55
CA TYR A 103 7.21 -3.26 4.17
C TYR A 103 8.02 -4.55 4.08
N THR A 104 7.48 -5.53 3.36
CA THR A 104 8.25 -6.68 2.87
C THR A 104 9.13 -6.27 1.69
N GLN A 105 10.06 -7.13 1.29
CA GLN A 105 10.86 -6.87 0.08
C GLN A 105 9.98 -6.71 -1.17
N ASN A 106 8.88 -7.46 -1.27
CA ASN A 106 7.95 -7.33 -2.38
C ASN A 106 7.21 -5.98 -2.37
N ASP A 107 6.88 -5.45 -1.18
CA ASP A 107 6.26 -4.14 -1.06
C ASP A 107 7.23 -3.02 -1.47
N ILE A 108 8.53 -3.15 -1.14
CA ILE A 108 9.57 -2.23 -1.61
C ILE A 108 9.70 -2.26 -3.13
N ASN A 109 9.73 -3.45 -3.74
CA ASN A 109 9.79 -3.60 -5.20
C ASN A 109 8.56 -2.98 -5.88
N THR A 110 7.37 -3.19 -5.30
CA THR A 110 6.12 -2.60 -5.79
C THR A 110 6.17 -1.08 -5.69
N TRP A 111 6.65 -0.55 -4.58
CA TRP A 111 6.78 0.90 -4.38
C TRP A 111 7.76 1.53 -5.37
N ALA A 112 8.91 0.89 -5.60
CA ALA A 112 9.90 1.30 -6.59
C ALA A 112 9.28 1.40 -7.99
N GLU A 113 8.59 0.34 -8.44
CA GLU A 113 7.90 0.32 -9.75
C GLU A 113 6.87 1.45 -9.88
N LEU A 114 6.07 1.69 -8.83
CA LEU A 114 5.06 2.75 -8.84
C LEU A 114 5.68 4.15 -8.90
N MET A 115 6.82 4.36 -8.24
CA MET A 115 7.54 5.63 -8.28
C MET A 115 8.21 5.84 -9.65
N ALA A 116 8.85 4.81 -10.22
CA ALA A 116 9.41 4.84 -11.56
C ALA A 116 8.33 5.15 -12.63
N ARG A 117 7.17 4.51 -12.52
CA ARG A 117 6.00 4.81 -13.36
C ARG A 117 5.52 6.25 -13.20
N SER A 118 5.52 6.78 -11.98
CA SER A 118 5.14 8.18 -11.73
C SER A 118 6.13 9.17 -12.36
N PHE A 119 7.44 8.87 -12.32
CA PHE A 119 8.45 9.68 -13.00
C PHE A 119 8.30 9.61 -14.53
N SER A 120 8.10 8.42 -15.08
CA SER A 120 7.81 8.23 -16.52
C SER A 120 6.56 9.01 -16.95
N ALA A 121 5.51 8.98 -16.13
CA ALA A 121 4.30 9.76 -16.34
C ALA A 121 4.56 11.28 -16.28
N ALA A 122 5.54 11.74 -15.51
CA ALA A 122 5.99 13.14 -15.49
C ALA A 122 6.91 13.50 -16.68
N GLY A 123 7.22 12.55 -17.57
CA GLY A 123 8.06 12.75 -18.74
C GLY A 123 9.54 12.43 -18.50
N ALA A 124 9.92 11.99 -17.30
CA ALA A 124 11.29 11.57 -17.03
C ALA A 124 11.62 10.27 -17.77
N THR A 125 12.90 10.11 -18.08
CA THR A 125 13.49 8.99 -18.79
C THR A 125 14.78 8.56 -18.11
N SER A 126 15.33 7.42 -18.51
CA SER A 126 16.64 6.96 -18.03
C SER A 126 17.82 7.85 -18.42
N LYS A 127 17.59 8.91 -19.22
CA LYS A 127 18.61 9.89 -19.61
C LYS A 127 18.65 11.11 -18.71
N ASP A 128 17.67 11.27 -17.83
CA ASP A 128 17.55 12.43 -16.96
C ASP A 128 18.37 12.24 -15.68
N ILE A 129 18.88 13.36 -15.14
CA ILE A 129 19.51 13.40 -13.81
C ILE A 129 18.46 13.89 -12.81
N LEU A 130 18.16 13.09 -11.80
CA LEU A 130 17.15 13.40 -10.80
C LEU A 130 17.78 13.96 -9.52
N HIS A 131 17.42 15.20 -9.16
CA HIS A 131 17.77 15.80 -7.87
C HIS A 131 16.68 15.49 -6.84
N ASN A 132 16.91 14.49 -5.98
CA ASN A 132 15.96 14.12 -4.94
C ASN A 132 16.18 14.96 -3.67
N ALA A 133 15.37 16.02 -3.52
CA ALA A 133 15.43 16.93 -2.37
C ALA A 133 14.44 16.57 -1.25
N PHE A 134 13.78 15.40 -1.30
CA PHE A 134 12.94 14.95 -0.18
C PHE A 134 13.82 14.51 1.00
N GLY A 135 13.32 14.72 2.23
CA GLY A 135 14.02 14.29 3.43
C GLY A 135 14.18 12.77 3.49
N TYR A 136 15.38 12.31 3.84
CA TYR A 136 15.68 10.89 4.08
C TYR A 136 15.57 10.56 5.57
N GLY A 137 15.08 9.36 5.88
CA GLY A 137 14.87 8.88 7.24
C GLY A 137 13.55 8.13 7.36
N LEU A 138 12.84 8.34 8.48
CA LEU A 138 11.53 7.71 8.71
C LEU A 138 10.43 8.24 7.78
N PHE A 139 10.61 9.42 7.20
CA PHE A 139 9.73 9.95 6.17
C PHE A 139 9.86 9.15 4.86
N THR A 140 8.72 8.78 4.26
CA THR A 140 8.68 7.93 3.07
C THR A 140 9.16 8.64 1.80
N GLY A 141 9.08 9.96 1.72
CA GLY A 141 9.33 10.71 0.48
C GLY A 141 10.74 10.51 -0.08
N GLY A 142 11.78 10.67 0.75
CA GLY A 142 13.18 10.53 0.32
C GLY A 142 13.46 9.19 -0.30
N ILE A 143 13.26 8.11 0.46
CA ILE A 143 13.60 6.76 -0.01
C ILE A 143 12.64 6.22 -1.08
N GLY A 144 11.38 6.66 -1.07
CA GLY A 144 10.42 6.30 -2.12
C GLY A 144 10.82 6.85 -3.47
N ALA A 145 11.11 8.15 -3.52
CA ALA A 145 11.61 8.79 -4.72
C ALA A 145 12.95 8.20 -5.17
N HIS A 146 13.83 7.85 -4.22
CA HIS A 146 15.10 7.18 -4.51
C HIS A 146 14.88 5.84 -5.24
N TYR A 147 14.04 4.95 -4.71
CA TYR A 147 13.82 3.63 -5.34
C TYR A 147 13.15 3.68 -6.71
N GLY A 148 12.32 4.69 -6.98
CA GLY A 148 11.77 4.84 -8.33
C GLY A 148 12.75 5.42 -9.35
N ALA A 149 13.84 6.03 -8.88
CA ALA A 149 14.83 6.68 -9.72
C ALA A 149 16.00 5.75 -10.11
N GLU A 150 16.20 4.66 -9.36
CA GLU A 150 17.27 3.66 -9.55
C GLU A 150 16.75 2.35 -10.17
#